data_AF-A0A662V387-F1
#
_entry.id   AF-A0A662V387-F1
#
_cell.length_a   1.000
_cell.length_b   1.000
_cell.length_c   1.000
_cell.angle_alpha   90.00
_cell.angle_beta   90.00
_cell.angle_gamma   90.00
#
_symmetry.space_group_name_H-M   'P 1'
#
loop_
_entity.id
_entity.type
_entity.pdbx_description
1 polymer ?
#
loop_
_entity_poly.entity_id
_entity_poly.type
_entity_poly.pdbx_seq_one_letter_code
_entity_poly.pdbx_strand_id
1 'polypeptide(L)'
;MDDTTIKLSKHAIARMRERKISLEEVHEAVNDPFQLVYDMWNDVYIVVSIRGIAVVYALHGKNVEVLTVLSRREYEALLSKHGSKRYKVIM
;
A
#
# COMPACT_ATOMS: atom_id res chain seq x y z
N MET A 1 -16.80 14.30 -0.15
CA MET A 1 -15.53 13.63 -0.51
C MET A 1 -14.48 14.25 0.37
N ASP A 2 -14.04 13.55 1.41
CA ASP A 2 -12.96 14.04 2.25
C ASP A 2 -11.68 14.16 1.42
N ASP A 3 -11.09 15.35 1.43
CA ASP A 3 -9.91 15.74 0.67
C ASP A 3 -8.67 14.98 1.21
N THR A 4 -8.58 13.70 0.89
CA THR A 4 -7.47 12.84 1.30
C THR A 4 -6.28 13.14 0.41
N THR A 5 -5.33 13.93 0.93
CA THR A 5 -4.13 14.28 0.18
C THR A 5 -3.15 13.10 0.18
N ILE A 6 -2.84 12.57 -1.01
CA ILE A 6 -1.81 11.54 -1.19
C ILE A 6 -0.44 12.20 -1.38
N LYS A 7 0.51 11.83 -0.53
CA LYS A 7 1.93 12.21 -0.64
C LYS A 7 2.74 10.98 -0.99
N LEU A 8 3.64 11.12 -1.97
CA LEU A 8 4.54 10.04 -2.37
C LEU A 8 5.93 10.27 -1.79
N SER A 9 6.47 9.29 -1.06
CA SER A 9 7.87 9.31 -0.66
C SER A 9 8.80 9.16 -1.88
N LYS A 10 10.06 9.58 -1.73
CA LYS A 10 11.08 9.39 -2.78
C LYS A 10 11.24 7.91 -3.16
N HIS A 11 11.13 7.01 -2.18
CA HIS A 11 11.24 5.57 -2.41
C HIS A 11 10.04 5.04 -3.19
N ALA A 12 8.82 5.46 -2.86
CA ALA A 12 7.62 5.10 -3.60
C ALA A 12 7.71 5.54 -5.07
N ILE A 13 8.14 6.78 -5.34
CA ILE A 13 8.29 7.29 -6.71
C ILE A 13 9.27 6.42 -7.52
N ALA A 14 10.40 6.03 -6.93
CA ALA A 14 11.36 5.14 -7.60
C ALA A 14 10.75 3.77 -7.92
N ARG A 15 10.07 3.15 -6.94
CA ARG A 15 9.42 1.85 -7.10
C ARG A 15 8.28 1.86 -8.13
N MET A 16 7.53 2.95 -8.20
CA MET A 16 6.49 3.18 -9.20
C MET A 16 7.10 3.21 -10.61
N ARG A 17 8.21 3.94 -10.80
CA ARG A 17 8.90 4.00 -12.10
C ARG A 17 9.43 2.64 -12.54
N GLU A 18 10.07 1.89 -11.64
CA GLU A 18 10.58 0.54 -11.90
C GLU A 18 9.48 -0.42 -12.36
N ARG A 19 8.29 -0.31 -11.75
CA ARG A 19 7.14 -1.20 -11.99
C ARG A 19 6.16 -0.65 -13.02
N LYS A 20 6.41 0.54 -13.57
CA LYS A 20 5.49 1.26 -14.47
C LYS A 20 4.09 1.45 -13.88
N ILE A 21 4.02 1.72 -12.57
CA ILE A 21 2.78 2.01 -11.85
C ILE A 21 2.53 3.52 -11.91
N SER A 22 1.34 3.88 -12.37
CA SER A 22 0.88 5.26 -12.43
C SER A 22 0.36 5.76 -11.08
N LEU A 23 0.29 7.09 -10.92
CA LEU A 23 -0.33 7.69 -9.73
C LEU A 23 -1.82 7.35 -9.65
N GLU A 24 -2.53 7.28 -10.77
CA GLU A 24 -3.94 6.91 -10.84
C GLU A 24 -4.20 5.51 -10.26
N GLU A 25 -3.35 4.53 -10.58
CA GLU A 25 -3.45 3.18 -10.00
C GLU A 25 -3.19 3.16 -8.49
N VAL A 26 -2.35 4.06 -7.98
CA VAL A 26 -2.14 4.22 -6.53
C VAL A 26 -3.39 4.82 -5.89
N HIS A 27 -4.01 5.83 -6.52
CA HIS A 27 -5.28 6.39 -6.05
C HIS A 27 -6.40 5.35 -6.06
N GLU A 28 -6.51 4.55 -7.12
CA GLU A 28 -7.49 3.45 -7.22
C GLU A 28 -7.28 2.45 -6.07
N ALA A 29 -6.05 2.00 -5.85
CA ALA A 29 -5.72 1.04 -4.78
C ALA A 29 -6.05 1.54 -3.37
N VAL A 30 -5.86 2.84 -3.11
CA VAL A 30 -6.13 3.46 -1.81
C VAL A 30 -7.62 3.70 -1.58
N ASN A 31 -8.38 4.07 -2.62
CA ASN A 31 -9.80 4.40 -2.49
C ASN A 31 -10.72 3.17 -2.62
N ASP A 32 -10.33 2.17 -3.41
CA ASP A 32 -11.08 0.95 -3.63
C ASP A 32 -10.17 -0.29 -3.47
N PRO A 33 -9.75 -0.59 -2.23
CA PRO A 33 -8.89 -1.73 -1.96
C PRO A 33 -9.66 -3.04 -2.09
N PHE A 34 -9.11 -3.99 -2.84
CA PHE A 34 -9.57 -5.38 -2.81
C PHE A 34 -9.24 -6.05 -1.47
N GLN A 35 -8.09 -5.70 -0.89
CA GLN A 35 -7.66 -6.17 0.42
C GLN A 35 -7.00 -5.02 1.19
N LEU A 36 -7.25 -4.95 2.49
CA LEU A 36 -6.61 -4.02 3.42
C LEU A 36 -5.95 -4.80 4.55
N VAL A 37 -4.66 -4.53 4.76
CA VAL A 37 -3.84 -5.18 5.78
C VAL A 37 -3.12 -4.13 6.61
N TYR A 38 -3.02 -4.38 7.91
CA TYR A 38 -2.23 -3.57 8.84
C TYR A 38 -0.94 -4.30 9.23
N ASP A 39 0.21 -3.66 9.01
CA ASP A 39 1.52 -4.12 9.45
C ASP A 39 1.78 -3.61 10.86
N MET A 40 1.51 -4.48 11.84
CA MET A 40 1.58 -4.16 13.27
C MET A 40 3.00 -3.83 13.74
N TRP A 41 4.04 -4.21 13.00
CA TRP A 41 5.42 -3.97 13.40
C TRP A 41 5.91 -2.57 12.99
N ASN A 42 5.32 -2.00 11.94
CA ASN A 42 5.77 -0.72 11.39
C ASN A 42 4.71 0.39 11.51
N ASP A 43 3.52 0.06 12.02
CA ASP A 43 2.40 1.00 12.14
C ASP A 43 2.01 1.61 10.77
N VAL A 44 1.86 0.74 9.77
CA VAL A 44 1.49 1.12 8.40
C VAL A 44 0.41 0.21 7.84
N TYR A 45 -0.27 0.70 6.81
CA TYR A 45 -1.28 -0.04 6.08
C TYR A 45 -0.73 -0.51 4.74
N ILE A 46 -1.25 -1.64 4.27
CA ILE A 46 -0.99 -2.20 2.96
C ILE A 46 -2.35 -2.45 2.32
N VAL A 47 -2.63 -1.75 1.21
CA VAL A 47 -3.80 -2.03 0.39
C VAL A 47 -3.38 -2.77 -0.86
N VAL A 48 -4.19 -3.72 -1.29
CA VAL A 48 -3.98 -4.46 -2.54
C VAL A 48 -5.15 -4.15 -3.46
N SER A 49 -4.88 -3.66 -4.66
CA SER A 49 -5.90 -3.46 -5.69
C SER A 49 -6.26 -4.79 -6.37
N ILE A 50 -7.42 -4.82 -7.02
CA ILE A 50 -7.84 -5.96 -7.85
C ILE A 50 -6.85 -6.28 -8.98
N ARG A 51 -6.07 -5.28 -9.41
CA ARG A 51 -5.01 -5.41 -10.43
C ARG A 51 -3.72 -6.01 -9.88
N GLY A 52 -3.67 -6.35 -8.59
CA GLY A 52 -2.49 -6.95 -7.97
C GLY A 52 -1.37 -5.97 -7.65
N ILE A 53 -1.71 -4.70 -7.43
CA ILE A 53 -0.76 -3.67 -6.95
C ILE A 53 -0.95 -3.53 -5.45
N ALA A 54 0.13 -3.68 -4.69
CA ALA A 54 0.11 -3.47 -3.26
C ALA A 54 0.76 -2.11 -2.93
N VAL A 55 0.03 -1.23 -2.25
CA VAL A 55 0.48 0.10 -1.83
C VAL A 55 0.65 0.11 -0.31
N VAL A 56 1.85 0.47 0.14
CA VAL A 56 2.15 0.62 1.56
C VAL A 56 2.07 2.10 1.93
N TYR A 57 1.25 2.45 2.90
CA TYR A 57 1.08 3.83 3.33
C TYR A 57 0.94 4.00 4.84
N ALA A 58 1.34 5.18 5.32
CA ALA A 58 1.07 5.66 6.67
C ALA A 58 -0.09 6.66 6.65
N LEU A 59 -0.90 6.67 7.72
CA LEU A 59 -1.97 7.65 7.91
C LEU A 59 -1.49 8.78 8.83
N HIS A 60 -1.54 10.01 8.33
CA HIS A 60 -1.22 11.22 9.08
C HIS A 60 -2.42 12.17 9.07
N GLY A 61 -3.42 11.85 9.92
CA GLY A 61 -4.70 12.55 9.96
C GLY A 61 -5.43 12.42 8.62
N LYS A 62 -5.55 13.52 7.86
CA LYS A 62 -6.17 13.55 6.53
C LYS A 62 -5.20 13.25 5.38
N ASN A 63 -3.93 12.98 5.68
CA ASN A 63 -2.91 12.70 4.67
C ASN A 63 -2.61 11.21 4.63
N VAL A 64 -2.49 10.69 3.40
CA VAL A 64 -1.97 9.35 3.14
C VAL A 64 -0.55 9.53 2.61
N GLU A 65 0.44 9.04 3.35
CA GLU A 65 1.82 9.02 2.87
C GLU A 65 2.17 7.64 2.32
N VAL A 66 2.37 7.54 1.01
CA VAL A 66 2.77 6.32 0.34
C VAL A 66 4.28 6.11 0.49
N LEU A 67 4.64 5.04 1.20
CA LEU A 67 6.02 4.70 1.53
C LEU A 67 6.65 3.81 0.45
N THR A 68 5.88 2.89 -0.12
CA THR A 68 6.35 2.03 -1.22
C THR A 68 5.19 1.42 -2.00
N VAL A 69 5.49 0.88 -3.17
CA VAL A 69 4.59 0.05 -3.97
C VAL A 69 5.26 -1.29 -4.27
N LEU A 70 4.46 -2.35 -4.22
CA LEU A 70 4.87 -3.74 -4.38
C LEU A 70 4.02 -4.38 -5.46
N SER A 71 4.63 -5.32 -6.19
CA SER A 71 3.85 -6.28 -6.96
C SER A 71 3.12 -7.25 -6.03
N ARG A 72 2.05 -7.87 -6.52
CA ARG A 72 1.34 -8.95 -5.82
C ARG A 72 2.29 -10.04 -5.30
N ARG A 73 3.27 -10.45 -6.11
CA ARG A 73 4.23 -11.50 -5.73
C ARG A 73 5.13 -11.08 -4.57
N GLU A 74 5.59 -9.84 -4.55
CA GLU A 74 6.40 -9.31 -3.43
C GLU A 74 5.56 -9.26 -2.14
N TYR A 75 4.31 -8.84 -2.25
CA TYR A 75 3.37 -8.81 -1.12
C TYR A 75 3.07 -10.22 -0.58
N GLU A 76 2.76 -11.17 -1.45
CA GLU A 76 2.51 -12.57 -1.05
C GLU A 76 3.72 -13.20 -0.37
N ALA A 77 4.94 -12.88 -0.84
CA ALA A 77 6.18 -13.33 -0.20
C ALA A 77 6.34 -12.74 1.22
N LEU A 78 5.99 -11.47 1.43
CA LEU A 78 5.99 -10.85 2.76
C LEU A 78 4.99 -11.54 3.70
N LEU A 79 3.75 -11.71 3.22
CA LEU A 79 2.71 -12.41 3.98
C LEU A 79 3.11 -13.83 4.32
N SER A 80 3.66 -14.60 3.37
CA SER A 80 4.08 -15.98 3.62
C SER A 80 5.20 -16.07 4.67
N LYS A 81 6.09 -15.08 4.73
CA LYS A 81 7.25 -15.09 5.63
C LYS A 81 6.87 -14.75 7.07
N HIS A 82 6.00 -13.76 7.28
CA HIS A 82 5.69 -13.24 8.62
C HIS A 82 4.25 -13.53 9.07
N GLY A 83 3.33 -13.73 8.14
CA GLY A 83 1.94 -14.11 8.40
C GLY A 83 1.24 -13.24 9.43
N SER A 84 0.35 -13.87 10.20
CA SER A 84 -0.45 -13.23 11.24
C SER A 84 0.36 -12.68 12.43
N LYS A 85 1.64 -13.04 12.56
CA LYS A 85 2.52 -12.50 13.62
C LYS A 85 2.84 -11.03 13.40
N ARG A 86 2.81 -10.57 12.15
CA ARG A 86 3.11 -9.19 11.75
C ARG A 86 1.92 -8.51 11.10
N TYR A 87 1.19 -9.24 10.27
CA TYR A 87 0.14 -8.68 9.43
C TYR A 87 -1.25 -9.04 9.96
N LYS A 88 -2.08 -8.02 10.16
CA LYS A 88 -3.49 -8.18 10.48
C LYS A 88 -4.32 -7.84 9.25
N VAL A 89 -4.98 -8.85 8.66
CA VAL A 89 -5.93 -8.63 7.57
C VAL A 89 -7.19 -7.99 8.16
N ILE A 90 -7.63 -6.88 7.57
CA ILE A 90 -8.80 -6.10 8.01
C ILE A 90 -10.00 -6.43 7.11
N MET A 91 -9.81 -6.37 5.79
CA MET A 91 -10.75 -6.81 4.76
C MET A 91 -10.01 -7.44 3.59
#